data_AF-A0A7T3V612-F1
#
_entry.id   AF-A0A7T3V612-F1
#
_cell.length_a   1.000
_cell.length_b   1.000
_cell.length_c   1.000
_cell.angle_alpha   90.00
_cell.angle_beta   90.00
_cell.angle_gamma   90.00
#
_symmetry.space_group_name_H-M   'P 1'
#
loop_
_entity.id
_entity.type
_entity.pdbx_description
1 polymer ?
#
loop_
_entity_poly.entity_id
_entity_poly.type
_entity_poly.pdbx_seq_one_letter_code
_entity_poly.pdbx_strand_id
1 'polypeptide(L)'
;MIKKNPIGLTAALLFALAVCSVWGEELQKVSHNPWELIIYRPENSAQINEERCWLTLRDDKGSEIKVSAQNYPNGISATYEWISNPDVINKYERSIYLSGGMAMHLHLQPGKYTITFSTPKEKQLNKTINAKENWTSNEFIYNTENPAKVIFVTPTANENGFYTGGWHISAKAPEFFKVAKPKRK
;
A
#
# COMPACT_ATOMS: atom_id res chain seq x y z
N MET A 1 37.85 -35.81 43.50
CA MET A 1 37.68 -35.63 42.03
C MET A 1 36.22 -35.31 41.73
N ILE A 2 36.00 -34.27 40.95
CA ILE A 2 34.78 -33.44 40.87
C ILE A 2 33.67 -34.11 40.05
N LYS A 3 32.45 -34.16 40.61
CA LYS A 3 31.20 -34.48 39.90
C LYS A 3 30.92 -33.40 38.85
N LYS A 4 30.78 -33.78 37.58
CA LYS A 4 30.27 -32.89 36.53
C LYS A 4 28.78 -33.20 36.30
N ASN A 5 27.93 -32.25 36.66
CA ASN A 5 26.49 -32.26 36.35
C ASN A 5 26.25 -31.98 34.85
N PRO A 6 25.27 -32.61 34.20
CA PRO A 6 24.92 -32.33 32.81
C PRO A 6 23.91 -31.18 32.76
N ILE A 7 24.37 -29.94 32.92
CA ILE A 7 23.51 -28.73 32.80
C ILE A 7 23.59 -28.13 31.38
N GLY A 8 24.45 -28.65 30.51
CA GLY A 8 24.77 -28.01 29.22
C GLY A 8 23.79 -28.26 28.06
N LEU A 9 22.94 -29.29 28.12
CA LEU A 9 22.15 -29.68 26.94
C LEU A 9 20.81 -28.93 26.80
N THR A 10 20.21 -28.50 27.91
CA THR A 10 18.90 -27.83 27.91
C THR A 10 18.98 -26.33 27.62
N ALA A 11 20.04 -25.65 28.10
CA ALA A 11 20.24 -24.23 27.82
C ALA A 11 20.59 -23.94 26.35
N ALA A 12 21.37 -24.82 25.72
CA ALA A 12 21.72 -24.70 24.30
C ALA A 12 20.50 -24.92 23.38
N LEU A 13 19.59 -25.84 23.74
CA LEU A 13 18.34 -26.06 22.99
C LEU A 13 17.38 -24.88 23.11
N LEU A 14 17.26 -24.28 24.29
CA LEU A 14 16.42 -23.11 24.53
C LEU A 14 16.96 -21.86 23.81
N PHE A 15 18.28 -21.70 23.71
CA PHE A 15 18.90 -20.64 22.92
C PHE A 15 18.70 -20.85 21.41
N ALA A 16 18.80 -22.08 20.90
CA ALA A 16 18.57 -22.36 19.48
C ALA A 16 17.11 -22.09 19.05
N LEU A 17 16.14 -22.42 19.91
CA LEU A 17 14.71 -22.13 19.65
C LEU A 17 14.38 -20.63 19.78
N ALA A 18 15.04 -19.90 20.68
CA ALA A 18 14.87 -18.46 20.83
C ALA A 18 15.55 -17.66 19.70
N VAL A 19 16.67 -18.14 19.13
CA VAL A 19 17.35 -17.45 18.03
C VAL A 19 16.67 -17.71 16.68
N CYS A 20 16.03 -18.88 16.49
CA CYS A 20 15.26 -19.14 15.27
C CYS A 20 13.93 -18.37 15.19
N SER A 21 13.43 -17.85 16.31
CA SER A 21 12.16 -17.09 16.35
C SER A 21 12.31 -15.58 16.16
N VAL A 22 13.54 -15.06 16.04
CA VAL A 22 13.79 -13.61 15.93
C VAL A 22 14.10 -13.16 14.49
N TRP A 23 14.39 -14.07 13.56
CA TRP A 23 14.82 -13.71 12.18
C TRP A 23 14.20 -14.59 11.10
N GLY A 24 12.92 -14.89 11.26
CA GLY A 24 12.12 -15.58 10.25
C GLY A 24 10.80 -14.84 10.03
N GLU A 25 10.85 -13.58 9.57
CA GLU A 25 9.73 -13.11 8.74
C GLU A 25 9.80 -13.92 7.44
N GLU A 26 9.19 -15.10 7.47
CA GLU A 26 8.90 -15.87 6.28
C GLU A 26 8.13 -14.92 5.37
N LEU A 27 8.77 -14.48 4.28
CA LEU A 27 8.16 -13.61 3.29
C LEU A 27 6.89 -14.30 2.82
N GLN A 28 5.76 -13.84 3.33
CA GLN A 28 4.50 -14.50 3.16
C GLN A 28 4.15 -14.38 1.69
N LYS A 29 4.30 -15.49 0.95
CA LYS A 29 4.03 -15.55 -0.48
C LYS A 29 2.60 -15.08 -0.72
N VAL A 30 2.42 -14.15 -1.65
CA VAL A 30 1.12 -13.51 -1.87
C VAL A 30 0.08 -14.57 -2.23
N SER A 31 -0.92 -14.72 -1.36
CA SER A 31 -2.17 -15.40 -1.72
C SER A 31 -3.04 -14.38 -2.43
N HIS A 32 -2.82 -14.19 -3.74
CA HIS A 32 -3.67 -13.29 -4.53
C HIS A 32 -5.10 -13.83 -4.52
N ASN A 33 -6.00 -13.13 -3.83
CA ASN A 33 -7.42 -13.38 -3.97
C ASN A 33 -7.89 -12.68 -5.25
N PRO A 34 -8.40 -13.41 -6.25
CA PRO A 34 -8.79 -12.84 -7.54
C PRO A 34 -9.99 -11.87 -7.48
N TRP A 35 -10.56 -11.68 -6.28
CA TRP A 35 -11.73 -10.84 -5.98
C TRP A 35 -11.40 -9.60 -5.15
N GLU A 36 -10.14 -9.38 -4.76
CA GLU A 36 -9.71 -8.18 -4.05
C GLU A 36 -9.53 -6.99 -4.98
N LEU A 37 -9.82 -5.79 -4.45
CA LEU A 37 -9.53 -4.55 -5.16
C LEU A 37 -8.04 -4.24 -5.01
N ILE A 38 -7.35 -4.10 -6.14
CA ILE A 38 -5.96 -3.66 -6.19
C ILE A 38 -5.91 -2.19 -6.60
N ILE A 39 -5.27 -1.37 -5.77
CA ILE A 39 -5.02 0.04 -6.02
C ILE A 39 -3.55 0.21 -6.37
N TYR A 40 -3.24 0.48 -7.63
CA TYR A 40 -1.87 0.77 -8.06
C TYR A 40 -1.56 2.25 -7.93
N ARG A 41 -0.44 2.55 -7.26
CA ARG A 41 0.24 3.83 -7.41
C ARG A 41 1.48 3.63 -8.27
N PRO A 42 1.43 4.06 -9.52
CA PRO A 42 2.55 3.97 -10.42
C PRO A 42 3.87 4.52 -9.92
N GLU A 43 4.95 3.93 -10.43
CA GLU A 43 6.25 4.58 -10.34
C GLU A 43 6.29 5.79 -11.27
N ASN A 44 6.94 6.84 -10.79
CA ASN A 44 7.09 8.12 -11.46
C ASN A 44 8.49 8.70 -11.18
N SER A 45 8.68 10.03 -11.26
CA SER A 45 9.93 10.67 -10.88
C SER A 45 10.23 10.46 -9.40
N ALA A 46 11.52 10.38 -9.04
CA ALA A 46 11.96 10.09 -7.67
C ALA A 46 11.28 10.97 -6.62
N GLN A 47 11.23 12.28 -6.87
CA GLN A 47 10.59 13.26 -5.97
C GLN A 47 9.09 13.03 -5.79
N ILE A 48 8.38 12.57 -6.83
CA ILE A 48 6.95 12.27 -6.73
C ILE A 48 6.72 10.92 -6.07
N ASN A 49 7.60 9.94 -6.26
CA ASN A 49 7.45 8.62 -5.66
C ASN A 49 7.48 8.68 -4.13
N GLU A 50 8.27 9.58 -3.57
CA GLU A 50 8.36 9.81 -2.13
C GLU A 50 7.07 10.42 -1.56
N GLU A 51 6.34 11.19 -2.36
CA GLU A 51 5.08 11.82 -1.95
C GLU A 51 4.05 10.74 -1.58
N ARG A 52 3.55 10.74 -0.35
CA ARG A 52 2.63 9.69 0.12
C ARG A 52 1.20 10.10 -0.19
N CYS A 53 0.40 9.21 -0.77
CA CYS A 53 -1.04 9.42 -0.91
C CYS A 53 -1.81 8.53 0.06
N TRP A 54 -2.45 9.12 1.06
CA TRP A 54 -3.18 8.43 2.12
C TRP A 54 -4.60 8.10 1.67
N LEU A 55 -5.04 6.86 1.90
CA LEU A 55 -6.39 6.39 1.62
C LEU A 55 -7.36 6.92 2.66
N THR A 56 -8.51 7.40 2.19
CA THR A 56 -9.73 7.53 2.99
C THR A 56 -10.81 6.68 2.34
N LEU A 57 -11.38 5.77 3.14
CA LEU A 57 -12.45 4.87 2.74
C LEU A 57 -13.72 5.26 3.50
N ARG A 58 -14.84 5.41 2.81
CA ARG A 58 -16.15 5.64 3.43
C ARG A 58 -17.15 4.56 3.02
N ASP A 59 -18.07 4.23 3.93
CA ASP A 59 -19.21 3.37 3.61
C ASP A 59 -20.27 4.08 2.74
N ASP A 60 -21.35 3.38 2.43
CA ASP A 60 -22.50 3.88 1.66
C ASP A 60 -23.26 5.03 2.35
N LYS A 61 -23.09 5.17 3.67
CA LYS A 61 -23.66 6.25 4.49
C LYS A 61 -22.71 7.45 4.60
N GLY A 62 -21.51 7.37 4.04
CA GLY A 62 -20.48 8.41 4.10
C GLY A 62 -19.65 8.42 5.38
N SER A 63 -19.79 7.41 6.24
CA SER A 63 -18.97 7.28 7.45
C SER A 63 -17.59 6.76 7.09
N GLU A 64 -16.54 7.39 7.64
CA GLU A 64 -15.16 6.96 7.42
C GLU A 64 -14.88 5.63 8.13
N ILE A 65 -14.32 4.69 7.37
CA ILE A 65 -13.93 3.36 7.84
C ILE A 65 -12.44 3.36 8.16
N LYS A 66 -12.09 2.90 9.36
CA LYS A 66 -10.70 2.63 9.72
C LYS A 66 -10.22 1.36 9.03
N VAL A 67 -9.26 1.52 8.12
CA VAL A 67 -8.54 0.43 7.46
C VAL A 67 -7.23 0.18 8.19
N SER A 68 -6.86 -1.08 8.39
CA SER A 68 -5.62 -1.49 9.08
C SER A 68 -4.82 -2.51 8.29
N ALA A 69 -3.51 -2.55 8.50
CA ALA A 69 -2.61 -3.51 7.86
C ALA A 69 -2.60 -4.90 8.54
N GLN A 70 -3.30 -5.08 9.66
CA GLN A 70 -3.43 -6.35 10.37
C GLN A 70 -4.88 -6.61 10.77
N ASN A 71 -5.32 -7.87 10.66
CA ASN A 71 -6.54 -8.48 11.19
C ASN A 71 -7.36 -7.57 12.11
N TYR A 72 -8.43 -6.99 11.57
CA TYR A 72 -9.35 -6.13 12.32
C TYR A 72 -10.70 -6.83 12.52
N PRO A 73 -11.42 -6.55 13.64
CA PRO A 73 -12.70 -7.17 13.97
C PRO A 73 -13.81 -6.94 12.92
N ASN A 74 -13.69 -5.92 12.08
CA ASN A 74 -14.69 -5.59 11.07
C ASN A 74 -14.42 -6.25 9.70
N GLY A 75 -13.35 -7.05 9.59
CA GLY A 75 -13.01 -7.77 8.37
C GLY A 75 -12.56 -6.90 7.18
N ILE A 76 -12.12 -5.66 7.45
CA ILE A 76 -11.56 -4.75 6.44
C ILE A 76 -10.08 -4.51 6.73
N SER A 77 -9.22 -4.76 5.75
CA SER A 77 -7.77 -4.63 5.89
C SER A 77 -7.08 -4.26 4.56
N ALA A 78 -5.79 -3.91 4.63
CA ALA A 78 -4.97 -3.62 3.46
C ALA A 78 -3.62 -4.33 3.55
N THR A 79 -3.17 -4.92 2.45
CA THR A 79 -1.81 -5.47 2.28
C THR A 79 -1.12 -4.79 1.12
N TYR A 80 0.22 -4.78 1.11
CA TYR A 80 0.99 -3.99 0.13
C TYR A 80 2.01 -4.85 -0.61
N GLU A 81 2.26 -4.49 -1.86
CA GLU A 81 3.36 -5.04 -2.65
C GLU A 81 4.13 -3.89 -3.32
N TRP A 82 5.41 -4.10 -3.57
CA TRP A 82 6.15 -3.28 -4.52
C TRP A 82 5.91 -3.85 -5.92
N ILE A 83 5.61 -3.00 -6.90
CA ILE A 83 5.40 -3.43 -8.29
C ILE A 83 6.67 -4.11 -8.84
N SER A 84 7.85 -3.70 -8.36
CA SER A 84 9.13 -4.32 -8.72
C SER A 84 9.36 -5.70 -8.08
N ASN A 85 8.59 -6.04 -7.04
CA ASN A 85 8.65 -7.32 -6.35
C ASN A 85 7.23 -7.74 -5.92
N PRO A 86 6.39 -8.13 -6.90
CA PRO A 86 4.95 -8.30 -6.68
C PRO A 86 4.61 -9.47 -5.76
N ASP A 87 5.52 -10.41 -5.53
CA ASP A 87 5.24 -11.63 -4.76
C ASP A 87 5.54 -11.50 -3.25
N VAL A 88 5.85 -10.29 -2.78
CA VAL A 88 6.21 -10.02 -1.38
C VAL A 88 5.22 -9.06 -0.73
N ILE A 89 4.47 -9.58 0.26
CA ILE A 89 3.59 -8.75 1.09
C ILE A 89 4.42 -7.93 2.08
N ASN A 90 4.30 -6.61 1.98
CA ASN A 90 4.82 -5.66 2.96
C ASN A 90 3.68 -5.25 3.90
N LYS A 91 3.93 -5.30 5.20
CA LYS A 91 2.98 -4.85 6.23
C LYS A 91 3.48 -3.53 6.80
N TYR A 92 2.71 -2.46 6.62
CA TYR A 92 3.03 -1.15 7.19
C TYR A 92 2.10 -0.87 8.37
N GLU A 93 2.63 -0.95 9.59
CA GLU A 93 1.83 -1.11 10.81
C GLU A 93 0.88 0.05 11.17
N ARG A 94 0.92 1.24 10.54
CA ARG A 94 0.20 2.42 11.11
C ARG A 94 -0.38 3.43 10.13
N SER A 95 -0.14 3.33 8.83
CA SER A 95 -0.64 4.36 7.90
C SER A 95 -0.98 3.76 6.55
N ILE A 96 -2.22 3.98 6.12
CA ILE A 96 -2.74 3.44 4.86
C ILE A 96 -2.44 4.45 3.75
N TYR A 97 -1.27 4.29 3.12
CA TYR A 97 -0.84 5.15 2.03
C TYR A 97 -0.14 4.35 0.94
N LEU A 98 0.01 4.97 -0.24
CA LEU A 98 0.83 4.45 -1.32
C LEU A 98 1.99 5.40 -1.63
N SER A 99 3.18 4.83 -1.83
CA SER A 99 4.33 5.46 -2.46
C SER A 99 4.48 4.99 -3.92
N GLY A 100 5.33 5.65 -4.70
CA GLY A 100 5.40 5.41 -6.14
C GLY A 100 5.99 4.04 -6.40
N GLY A 101 5.33 3.24 -7.24
CA GLY A 101 5.73 1.86 -7.49
C GLY A 101 5.14 0.87 -6.48
N MET A 102 4.08 1.22 -5.75
CA MET A 102 3.38 0.33 -4.82
C MET A 102 2.01 -0.09 -5.37
N ALA A 103 1.54 -1.25 -4.91
CA ALA A 103 0.14 -1.62 -4.97
C ALA A 103 -0.41 -1.91 -3.57
N MET A 104 -1.68 -1.57 -3.36
CA MET A 104 -2.43 -1.88 -2.16
C MET A 104 -3.55 -2.84 -2.53
N HIS A 105 -3.59 -3.98 -1.87
CA HIS A 105 -4.69 -4.94 -1.94
C HIS A 105 -5.64 -4.63 -0.80
N LEU A 106 -6.85 -4.21 -1.14
CA LEU A 106 -7.86 -3.81 -0.18
C LEU A 106 -8.86 -4.95 0.01
N HIS A 107 -8.88 -5.47 1.24
CA HIS A 107 -9.77 -6.53 1.68
C HIS A 107 -11.04 -5.89 2.22
N LEU A 108 -12.15 -6.06 1.52
CA LEU A 108 -13.43 -5.42 1.84
C LEU A 108 -14.51 -6.46 2.09
N GLN A 109 -15.42 -6.13 3.01
CA GLN A 109 -16.69 -6.85 3.13
C GLN A 109 -17.61 -6.50 1.95
N PRO A 110 -18.62 -7.33 1.64
CA PRO A 110 -19.63 -6.96 0.66
C PRO A 110 -20.31 -5.63 1.00
N GLY A 111 -20.40 -4.74 0.03
CA GLY A 111 -20.95 -3.39 0.16
C GLY A 111 -20.53 -2.44 -0.96
N LYS A 112 -20.93 -1.18 -0.78
CA LYS A 112 -20.53 -0.03 -1.61
C LYS A 112 -19.66 0.90 -0.78
N TYR A 113 -18.60 1.40 -1.39
CA TYR A 113 -17.60 2.22 -0.73
C TYR A 113 -17.22 3.42 -1.58
N THR A 114 -16.91 4.53 -0.92
CA THR A 114 -16.31 5.69 -1.55
C THR A 114 -14.83 5.73 -1.20
N ILE A 115 -13.98 5.74 -2.24
CA ILE A 115 -12.53 5.76 -2.11
C ILE A 115 -12.01 7.14 -2.52
N THR A 116 -11.16 7.71 -1.67
CA THR A 116 -10.43 8.95 -1.95
C THR A 116 -8.99 8.84 -1.48
N PHE A 117 -8.11 9.61 -2.10
CA PHE A 117 -6.72 9.77 -1.68
C PHE A 117 -6.41 11.23 -1.40
N SER A 118 -5.62 11.47 -0.36
CA SER A 118 -5.15 12.82 -0.07
C SER A 118 -3.70 12.85 0.40
N THR A 119 -3.06 14.00 0.25
CA THR A 119 -1.75 14.35 0.82
C THR A 119 -1.90 15.72 1.49
N PRO A 120 -2.02 15.75 2.83
CA PRO A 120 -2.13 17.00 3.57
C PRO A 120 -0.93 17.91 3.32
N LYS A 121 -1.17 19.21 3.20
CA LYS A 121 -0.15 20.22 2.88
C LYS A 121 1.06 20.15 3.79
N GLU A 122 0.85 19.97 5.09
CA GLU A 122 1.91 19.87 6.08
C GLU A 122 2.76 18.61 5.98
N LYS A 123 2.28 17.60 5.23
CA LYS A 123 2.99 16.34 4.98
C LYS A 123 3.57 16.24 3.56
N GLN A 124 3.34 17.26 2.73
CA GLN A 124 3.88 17.30 1.36
C GLN A 124 5.41 17.42 1.40
N LEU A 125 6.09 16.48 0.76
CA LEU A 125 7.55 16.45 0.68
C LEU A 125 8.05 17.32 -0.47
N ASN A 126 7.31 17.35 -1.57
CA ASN A 126 7.71 18.13 -2.74
C ASN A 126 7.33 19.62 -2.60
N LYS A 127 8.26 20.42 -2.08
CA LYS A 127 8.10 21.88 -1.94
C LYS A 127 8.20 22.68 -3.24
N THR A 128 8.64 22.06 -4.34
CA THR A 128 8.75 22.75 -5.65
C THR A 128 7.41 22.89 -6.33
N ILE A 129 6.50 21.96 -6.06
CA ILE A 129 5.10 22.05 -6.48
C ILE A 129 4.44 22.97 -5.45
N ASN A 130 4.15 24.20 -5.86
CA ASN A 130 3.64 25.24 -4.98
C ASN A 130 2.14 25.00 -4.69
N ALA A 131 1.82 23.86 -4.08
CA ALA A 131 0.48 23.51 -3.67
C ALA A 131 0.15 24.29 -2.39
N LYS A 132 -0.69 25.31 -2.54
CA LYS A 132 -1.24 26.07 -1.40
C LYS A 132 -2.20 25.23 -0.56
N GLU A 133 -2.65 24.10 -1.10
CA GLU A 133 -3.76 23.25 -0.68
C GLU A 133 -3.30 21.80 -0.47
N ASN A 134 -4.15 20.99 0.14
CA ASN A 134 -3.98 19.54 0.17
C ASN A 134 -4.06 18.97 -1.25
N TRP A 135 -3.25 17.97 -1.58
CA TRP A 135 -3.48 17.22 -2.80
C TRP A 135 -4.62 16.26 -2.54
N THR A 136 -5.71 16.35 -3.28
CA THR A 136 -6.87 15.48 -3.13
C THR A 136 -7.18 14.82 -4.45
N SER A 137 -7.77 13.64 -4.39
CA SER A 137 -8.31 12.97 -5.56
C SER A 137 -9.77 13.32 -5.81
N ASN A 138 -10.26 12.97 -7.00
CA ASN A 138 -11.67 12.69 -7.19
C ASN A 138 -12.14 11.52 -6.31
N GLU A 139 -13.44 11.41 -6.13
CA GLU A 139 -14.05 10.24 -5.51
C GLU A 139 -14.14 9.09 -6.51
N PHE A 140 -13.96 7.87 -6.02
CA PHE A 140 -14.19 6.64 -6.77
C PHE A 140 -15.19 5.77 -6.02
N ILE A 141 -16.34 5.49 -6.64
CA ILE A 141 -17.37 4.63 -6.07
C ILE A 141 -17.06 3.18 -6.45
N TYR A 142 -16.79 2.37 -5.43
CA TYR A 142 -16.51 0.95 -5.57
C TYR A 142 -17.71 0.12 -5.10
N ASN A 143 -18.21 -0.76 -5.95
CA ASN A 143 -19.25 -1.72 -5.61
C ASN A 143 -18.67 -3.14 -5.67
N THR A 144 -18.66 -3.83 -4.56
CA THR A 144 -18.17 -5.22 -4.46
C THR A 144 -19.00 -6.23 -5.27
N GLU A 145 -20.27 -5.93 -5.57
CA GLU A 145 -21.13 -6.79 -6.40
C GLU A 145 -20.81 -6.69 -7.90
N ASN A 146 -20.19 -5.59 -8.32
CA ASN A 146 -19.69 -5.38 -9.68
C ASN A 146 -18.25 -4.87 -9.61
N PRO A 147 -17.30 -5.72 -9.19
CA PRO A 147 -16.01 -5.27 -8.72
C PRO A 147 -15.11 -4.87 -9.88
N ALA A 148 -14.62 -3.63 -9.85
CA ALA A 148 -13.38 -3.30 -10.52
C ALA A 148 -12.24 -4.04 -9.80
N LYS A 149 -11.49 -4.88 -10.51
CA LYS A 149 -10.36 -5.58 -9.89
C LYS A 149 -9.18 -4.66 -9.62
N VAL A 150 -9.04 -3.62 -10.44
CA VAL A 150 -7.88 -2.75 -10.44
C VAL A 150 -8.31 -1.31 -10.65
N ILE A 151 -7.75 -0.41 -9.84
CA ILE A 151 -7.78 1.03 -10.06
C ILE A 151 -6.38 1.62 -9.92
N PHE A 152 -6.19 2.79 -10.49
CA PHE A 152 -4.93 3.52 -10.49
C PHE A 152 -5.12 4.85 -9.76
N VAL A 153 -4.19 5.17 -8.87
CA VAL A 153 -4.06 6.51 -8.28
C VAL A 153 -2.80 7.17 -8.82
N THR A 154 -2.96 8.34 -9.43
CA THR A 154 -1.88 9.04 -10.16
C THR A 154 -1.80 10.49 -9.76
N PRO A 155 -0.61 11.10 -9.75
CA PRO A 155 -0.49 12.54 -9.56
C PRO A 155 -1.12 13.28 -10.74
N THR A 156 -1.76 14.42 -10.48
CA THR A 156 -2.26 15.29 -11.55
C THR A 156 -1.11 16.05 -12.21
N ALA A 157 -1.21 16.22 -13.53
CA ALA A 157 -0.25 16.97 -14.32
C ALA A 157 -1.00 17.82 -15.36
N ASN A 158 -0.38 18.93 -15.78
CA ASN A 158 -0.87 19.74 -16.88
C ASN A 158 -0.57 19.08 -18.23
N GLU A 159 -1.03 19.70 -19.32
CA GLU A 159 -0.82 19.25 -20.70
C GLU A 159 0.66 19.04 -21.09
N ASN A 160 1.57 19.74 -20.41
CA ASN A 160 3.01 19.65 -20.63
C ASN A 160 3.69 18.59 -19.74
N GLY A 161 2.91 17.83 -18.96
CA GLY A 161 3.42 16.77 -18.08
C GLY A 161 4.03 17.26 -16.76
N PHE A 162 3.89 18.55 -16.42
CA PHE A 162 4.33 19.08 -15.13
C PHE A 162 3.26 18.83 -14.06
N TYR A 163 3.69 18.36 -12.90
CA TYR A 163 2.79 18.11 -11.78
C TYR A 163 2.12 19.38 -11.27
N THR A 164 0.80 19.32 -11.15
CA THR A 164 -0.03 20.45 -10.71
C THR A 164 -0.36 20.41 -9.22
N GLY A 165 -0.06 19.29 -8.56
CA GLY A 165 -0.46 19.02 -7.19
C GLY A 165 -1.90 18.54 -7.12
N GLY A 166 -2.09 17.30 -6.70
CA GLY A 166 -3.37 16.61 -6.71
C GLY A 166 -3.21 15.15 -7.05
N TRP A 167 -4.27 14.38 -6.82
CA TRP A 167 -4.36 12.98 -7.20
C TRP A 167 -5.51 12.78 -8.18
N HIS A 168 -5.47 11.70 -8.93
CA HIS A 168 -6.56 11.27 -9.79
C HIS A 168 -6.69 9.76 -9.71
N ILE A 169 -7.92 9.30 -9.46
CA ILE A 169 -8.29 7.88 -9.42
C ILE A 169 -9.03 7.52 -10.70
N SER A 170 -8.59 6.43 -11.35
CA SER A 170 -9.23 5.91 -12.54
C SER A 170 -9.18 4.38 -12.58
N ALA A 171 -10.23 3.76 -13.15
CA ALA A 171 -10.21 2.34 -13.50
C ALA A 171 -9.42 2.06 -14.80
N LYS A 172 -9.05 3.11 -15.54
CA LYS A 172 -8.18 3.01 -16.71
C LYS A 172 -6.74 3.29 -16.32
N ALA A 173 -5.82 2.47 -16.82
CA ALA A 173 -4.40 2.76 -16.69
C ALA A 173 -4.09 4.14 -17.30
N PRO A 174 -3.27 4.96 -16.63
CA PRO A 174 -2.93 6.28 -17.13
C PRO A 174 -2.10 6.19 -18.41
N GLU A 175 -2.22 7.16 -19.31
CA GLU A 175 -1.61 7.07 -20.65
C GLU A 175 -0.09 6.94 -20.63
N PHE A 176 0.58 7.53 -19.64
CA PHE A 176 2.02 7.44 -19.48
C PHE A 176 2.52 6.02 -19.12
N PHE A 177 1.64 5.05 -18.78
CA PHE A 177 2.01 3.62 -18.65
C PHE A 177 2.33 2.94 -19.97
N LYS A 178 1.93 3.52 -21.10
CA LYS A 178 2.30 2.97 -22.41
C LYS A 178 3.82 3.02 -22.63
N VAL A 179 4.54 3.84 -21.87
CA VAL A 179 6.00 3.91 -21.88
C VAL A 179 6.54 3.20 -20.64
N ALA A 180 6.38 1.87 -20.60
CA ALA A 180 7.18 1.05 -19.70
C ALA A 180 8.66 1.45 -19.90
N LYS A 181 9.39 1.70 -18.80
CA LYS A 181 10.82 2.02 -18.81
C LYS A 181 11.49 1.18 -19.91
N PRO A 182 12.21 1.77 -20.89
CA PRO A 182 12.92 0.98 -21.87
C PRO A 182 13.77 -0.03 -21.12
N LYS A 183 13.69 -1.30 -21.53
CA LYS A 183 14.53 -2.38 -20.97
C LYS A 183 15.96 -1.83 -20.91
N ARG A 184 16.51 -1.70 -19.70
CA ARG A 184 17.96 -1.48 -19.56
C ARG A 184 18.61 -2.67 -20.26
N LYS A 185 19.25 -2.40 -21.40
CA LYS A 185 20.10 -3.38 -22.09
C LYS A 185 21.32 -3.66 -21.24
#